data_AF-A0A1G7LFF8-F1
#
_entry.id   AF-A0A1G7LFF8-F1
#
_cell.length_a   1.000
_cell.length_b   1.000
_cell.length_c   1.000
_cell.angle_alpha   90.00
_cell.angle_beta   90.00
_cell.angle_gamma   90.00
#
_symmetry.space_group_name_H-M   'P 1'
#
loop_
_entity.id
_entity.type
_entity.pdbx_description
1 polymer ?
#
loop_
_entity_poly.entity_id
_entity_poly.type
_entity_poly.pdbx_seq_one_letter_code
_entity_poly.pdbx_strand_id
1 'polypeptide(L)' 'MSPFLLIGVVAVIYSLLQITIPDIILSMKPFGVKTREAVRVGGFITLPIGILIIIADLVMN' A
#
# COMPACT_ATOMS: atom_id res chain seq x y z
N MET A 1 -13.31 5.34 14.14
CA MET A 1 -12.74 4.38 13.16
C MET A 1 -11.82 3.46 13.94
N SER A 2 -11.92 2.14 13.74
CA SER A 2 -10.97 1.22 14.36
C SER A 2 -9.55 1.54 13.85
N PRO A 3 -8.51 1.37 14.68
CA PRO A 3 -7.12 1.57 14.25
C PRO A 3 -6.76 0.68 13.04
N PHE A 4 -7.34 -0.51 12.93
CA PHE A 4 -7.11 -1.44 11.83
C PHE A 4 -7.70 -0.95 10.51
N LEU A 5 -8.90 -0.38 10.53
CA LEU A 5 -9.52 0.18 9.34
C LEU A 5 -8.72 1.39 8.82
N LEU A 6 -8.17 2.21 9.72
CA LEU A 6 -7.28 3.30 9.35
C LEU A 6 -6.00 2.78 8.66
N ILE A 7 -5.36 1.76 9.23
CA ILE A 7 -4.15 1.12 8.64
C ILE A 7 -4.48 0.54 7.26
N GLY A 8 -5.60 -0.16 7.13
CA GLY A 8 -6.05 -0.74 5.86
C GLY A 8 -6.27 0.32 4.78
N VAL A 9 -6.95 1.42 5.11
CA VAL A 9 -7.19 2.53 4.18
C VAL A 9 -5.87 3.19 3.75
N VAL A 10 -4.97 3.45 4.69
CA VAL A 10 -3.66 4.02 4.38
C VAL A 10 -2.84 3.09 3.46
N ALA A 11 -2.86 1.79 3.72
CA ALA A 11 -2.18 0.79 2.88
C ALA A 11 -2.74 0.74 1.44
N VAL A 12 -4.06 0.86 1.28
CA VAL A 12 -4.69 0.94 -0.04
C VAL A 12 -4.31 2.23 -0.78
N ILE A 13 -4.30 3.37 -0.10
CA ILE A 13 -3.88 4.64 -0.72
C ILE A 13 -2.40 4.56 -1.14
N TYR A 14 -1.54 4.05 -0.28
CA TYR A 14 -0.11 3.92 -0.58
C TYR A 14 0.17 2.96 -1.73
N SER A 15 -0.54 1.84 -1.79
CA SER A 15 -0.40 0.88 -2.90
C SER A 15 -0.86 1.46 -4.24
N LEU A 16 -1.97 2.22 -4.25
CA LEU A 16 -2.40 2.96 -5.44
C LEU A 16 -1.35 3.98 -5.89
N LEU A 17 -0.78 4.75 -4.96
CA LEU A 17 0.30 5.69 -5.26
C LEU A 17 1.55 4.99 -5.83
N GLN A 18 1.92 3.83 -5.30
CA GLN A 18 3.03 3.00 -5.80
C GLN A 18 2.79 2.50 -7.23
N ILE A 19 1.54 2.16 -7.59
CA ILE A 19 1.19 1.67 -8.91
C ILE A 19 1.11 2.82 -9.94
N THR A 20 0.43 3.91 -9.57
CA THR A 20 0.14 5.03 -10.47
C THR A 20 1.34 5.93 -10.68
N ILE A 21 2.10 6.25 -9.62
CA ILE A 21 3.20 7.22 -9.68
C ILE A 21 4.48 6.67 -9.02
N PRO A 22 5.01 5.53 -9.51
CA PRO A 22 6.19 4.89 -8.93
C PRO A 22 7.43 5.79 -8.95
N ASP A 23 7.51 6.72 -9.91
CA ASP A 23 8.65 7.62 -10.08
C ASP A 23 8.76 8.66 -8.94
N ILE A 24 7.62 9.16 -8.45
CA ILE A 24 7.58 10.04 -7.27
C ILE A 24 7.99 9.25 -6.03
N ILE A 25 7.50 8.02 -5.89
CA ILE A 25 7.86 7.19 -4.73
C ILE A 25 9.34 6.82 -4.74
N LEU A 26 9.89 6.50 -5.91
CA LEU A 26 11.32 6.26 -6.08
C LEU A 26 12.15 7.51 -5.77
N SER A 27 11.64 8.71 -6.06
CA SER A 27 12.30 9.98 -5.74
C SER A 27 12.45 10.24 -4.24
N MET A 28 11.57 9.63 -3.42
CA MET A 28 11.68 9.65 -1.95
C MET A 28 12.78 8.73 -1.42
N LYS A 29 13.52 8.04 -2.31
CA LYS A 29 14.57 7.06 -2.00
C LYS A 29 14.14 6.05 -0.93
N PRO A 30 13.08 5.27 -1.18
CA PRO A 30 12.64 4.24 -0.25
C PRO A 30 13.78 3.24 -0.04
N PHE A 31 13.98 2.86 1.23
CA PHE A 31 15.08 1.98 1.62
C PHE A 31 15.09 0.70 0.78
N GLY A 32 16.22 0.44 0.09
CA GLY A 32 16.43 -0.78 -0.69
C GLY A 32 15.77 -0.84 -2.06
N VAL A 33 14.95 0.14 -2.46
CA VAL A 33 14.26 0.13 -3.76
C VAL A 33 14.98 1.05 -4.75
N LYS A 34 15.54 0.45 -5.81
CA LYS A 34 16.34 1.18 -6.82
C LYS A 34 15.68 1.25 -8.20
N THR A 35 14.59 0.51 -8.41
CA THR A 35 13.92 0.42 -9.71
C THR A 35 12.44 0.76 -9.60
N ARG A 36 11.92 1.36 -10.68
CA ARG A 36 10.50 1.67 -10.85
C ARG A 36 9.62 0.43 -10.75
N GLU A 37 10.11 -0.69 -11.29
CA GLU A 37 9.43 -1.98 -11.25
C GLU A 37 9.28 -2.51 -9.83
N ALA A 38 10.33 -2.40 -9.00
CA ALA A 38 10.25 -2.84 -7.60
C ALA A 38 9.23 -2.03 -6.78
N VAL A 39 9.08 -0.72 -7.04
CA VAL A 39 8.01 0.09 -6.43
C VAL A 39 6.63 -0.42 -6.86
N ARG A 40 6.43 -0.67 -8.15
CA ARG A 40 5.15 -1.19 -8.67
C ARG A 40 4.81 -2.56 -8.10
N VAL A 41 5.78 -3.48 -8.05
CA VAL A 41 5.59 -4.81 -7.46
C VAL A 41 5.23 -4.70 -5.98
N GLY A 42 5.88 -3.79 -5.24
CA GLY A 42 5.50 -3.47 -3.86
C GLY A 42 4.05 -3.04 -3.74
N GLY A 43 3.58 -2.19 -4.66
CA GLY A 43 2.20 -1.70 -4.71
C GLY A 43 1.18 -2.82 -4.97
N PHE A 44 1.48 -3.70 -5.94
CA PHE A 44 0.63 -4.85 -6.24
C PHE A 44 0.52 -5.85 -5.07
N ILE A 45 1.54 -5.95 -4.23
CA ILE A 45 1.52 -6.81 -3.03
C ILE A 45 0.80 -6.12 -1.88
N THR A 46 1.02 -4.82 -1.67
CA THR A 46 0.40 -4.08 -0.56
C THR A 46 -1.09 -3.83 -0.74
N LEU A 47 -1.58 -3.73 -1.98
CA LEU A 47 -3.00 -3.55 -2.29
C LEU A 47 -3.90 -4.69 -1.72
N PRO A 48 -3.67 -5.99 -2.04
CA PRO A 48 -4.49 -7.06 -1.51
C PRO A 48 -4.35 -7.19 0.01
N ILE A 49 -3.18 -6.90 0.59
CA ILE A 49 -2.98 -6.91 2.05
C ILE A 49 -3.84 -5.82 2.71
N GLY A 50 -3.84 -4.60 2.17
CA GLY A 50 -4.66 -3.51 2.68
C GLY A 50 -6.15 -3.83 2.61
N ILE A 51 -6.60 -4.42 1.49
CA ILE A 51 -8.00 -4.86 1.31
C ILE A 51 -8.36 -5.96 2.33
N LEU A 52 -7.49 -6.95 2.53
CA LEU A 52 -7.71 -8.02 3.51
C LEU A 52 -7.85 -7.48 4.94
N ILE A 53 -7.03 -6.50 5.31
CA ILE A 53 -7.13 -5.85 6.64
C ILE A 53 -8.48 -5.13 6.81
N ILE A 54 -8.94 -4.42 5.78
CA ILE A 54 -10.25 -3.74 5.82
C ILE A 54 -11.38 -4.77 5.94
N ILE A 55 -11.36 -5.83 5.14
CA ILE A 55 -12.38 -6.88 5.19
C ILE A 55 -12.38 -7.59 6.55
N ALA A 56 -11.20 -7.94 7.07
CA ALA A 56 -11.08 -8.60 8.36
C ALA A 56 -11.65 -7.74 9.49
N ASP A 57 -11.34 -6.44 9.51
CA ASP A 57 -11.88 -5.52 10.52
C ASP A 57 -13.40 -5.35 10.41
N LEU A 58 -13.94 -5.27 9.18
CA LEU A 58 -15.39 -5.18 8.94
C LEU A 58 -16.16 -6.46 9.30
N VAL A 59 -15.52 -7.63 9.32
CA VAL A 59 -16.14 -8.90 9.72
C VAL A 59 -16.07 -9.10 11.23
N MET A 60 -15.04 -8.55 11.89
CA MET A 60 -14.79 -8.75 13.31
C MET A 60 -15.42 -7.67 14.22
N ASN A 61 -15.79 -6.51 13.68
CA ASN A 61 -16.55 -5.44 14.36
C ASN A 61 -18.00 -5.41 13.91
#